data_AF-A0A6G1RKK8-F1
#
_entry.id   AF-A0A6G1RKK8-F1
#
_cell.length_a   1.000
_cell.length_b   1.000
_cell.length_c   1.000
_cell.angle_alpha   90.00
_cell.angle_beta   90.00
_cell.angle_gamma   90.00
#
_symmetry.space_group_name_H-M   'P 1'
#
loop_
_entity.id
_entity.type
_entity.pdbx_description
1 polymer ?
#
loop_
_entity_poly.entity_id
_entity_poly.type
_entity_poly.pdbx_seq_one_letter_code
_entity_poly.pdbx_strand_id
1 'polypeptide(L)'
;SLAAIIASLKGFNLERMLYNPSKFNRLSSETEYRTINGTTMKNLEILQNQTDMKTKGSLLWVLDHTKTSFGRRRLKKWVTQPLIKSSEINARLDAVSEILLSESSVFGQIRNLLCKLPDIERGLCSVFHKKCSTQEFFLILSTLSRLDLEIQALVPVIHSQVKTPLLQNVLLEIPELLSPVKHYLKILN
;
A
#
# COMPACT_ATOMS: atom_id res chain seq x y z
N SER A 1 -13.14 1.98 -24.72
CA SER A 1 -13.32 2.05 -23.25
C SER A 1 -12.60 3.25 -22.63
N LEU A 2 -11.29 3.46 -22.87
CA LEU A 2 -10.53 4.57 -22.25
C LEU A 2 -11.11 5.97 -22.55
N ALA A 3 -11.49 6.25 -23.80
CA ALA A 3 -12.12 7.52 -24.17
C ALA A 3 -13.42 7.81 -23.38
N ALA A 4 -14.24 6.78 -23.15
CA ALA A 4 -15.45 6.89 -22.35
C ALA A 4 -15.15 7.14 -20.86
N ILE A 5 -14.10 6.51 -20.31
CA ILE A 5 -13.62 6.78 -18.94
C ILE A 5 -13.13 8.22 -18.83
N ILE A 6 -12.35 8.72 -19.80
CA ILE A 6 -11.91 10.12 -19.83
C ILE A 6 -13.12 11.05 -19.84
N ALA A 7 -14.10 10.82 -20.71
CA ALA A 7 -15.30 11.63 -20.80
C ALA A 7 -16.10 11.65 -19.49
N SER A 8 -16.27 10.48 -18.84
CA SER A 8 -16.96 10.36 -17.56
C SER A 8 -16.20 11.07 -16.43
N LEU A 9 -14.89 10.84 -16.30
CA LEU A 9 -14.08 11.48 -15.25
C LEU A 9 -13.94 12.99 -15.42
N LYS A 10 -13.98 13.50 -16.66
CA LYS A 10 -14.06 14.94 -16.92
C LYS A 10 -15.31 15.57 -16.31
N GLY A 11 -16.46 14.88 -16.39
CA GLY A 11 -17.69 15.33 -15.74
C GLY A 11 -17.57 15.48 -14.22
N PHE A 12 -16.60 14.78 -13.61
CA PHE A 12 -16.29 14.86 -12.18
C PHE A 12 -15.02 15.67 -11.88
N ASN A 13 -14.32 16.28 -12.84
CA ASN A 13 -13.01 16.92 -12.66
C ASN A 13 -11.94 15.98 -12.05
N LEU A 14 -11.93 14.71 -12.48
CA LEU A 14 -11.02 13.66 -12.00
C LEU A 14 -10.06 13.12 -13.08
N GLU A 15 -10.11 13.65 -14.29
CA GLU A 15 -9.32 13.20 -15.44
C GLU A 15 -7.81 13.39 -15.28
N ARG A 16 -7.37 14.27 -14.36
CA ARG A 16 -5.95 14.52 -14.06
C ARG A 16 -5.18 13.25 -13.71
N MET A 17 -5.85 12.23 -13.15
CA MET A 17 -5.22 10.95 -12.83
C MET A 17 -4.77 10.17 -14.09
N LEU A 18 -5.32 10.52 -15.25
CA LEU A 18 -5.03 9.88 -16.54
C LEU A 18 -3.91 10.58 -17.30
N TYR A 19 -3.38 11.72 -16.82
CA TYR A 19 -2.37 12.51 -17.53
C TYR A 19 -0.97 11.90 -17.49
N ASN A 20 -0.75 10.87 -16.68
CA ASN A 20 0.51 10.14 -16.64
C ASN A 20 0.32 8.66 -17.04
N PRO A 21 0.30 8.34 -18.35
CA PRO A 21 0.11 6.97 -18.83
C PRO A 21 1.18 5.99 -18.35
N SER A 22 2.38 6.46 -17.98
CA SER A 22 3.45 5.60 -17.45
C SER A 22 3.08 4.91 -16.13
N LYS A 23 2.03 5.40 -15.43
CA LYS A 23 1.51 4.81 -14.20
C LYS A 23 0.35 3.85 -14.43
N PHE A 24 -0.03 3.60 -15.69
CA PHE A 24 -1.06 2.61 -15.99
C PHE A 24 -0.49 1.21 -15.84
N ASN A 25 -1.21 0.37 -15.09
CA ASN A 25 -0.81 -1.00 -14.84
C ASN A 25 -1.66 -1.93 -15.69
N ARG A 26 -1.02 -2.91 -16.33
CA ARG A 26 -1.74 -3.99 -17.00
C ARG A 26 -2.41 -4.87 -15.93
N LEU A 27 -3.73 -5.08 -16.06
CA LEU A 27 -4.50 -5.84 -15.07
C LEU A 27 -4.11 -7.33 -15.05
N SER A 28 -3.87 -7.92 -16.22
CA SER A 28 -3.51 -9.33 -16.37
C SER A 28 -2.18 -9.44 -17.12
N SER A 29 -1.21 -10.07 -16.49
CA SER A 29 0.09 -10.39 -17.09
C SER A 29 0.42 -11.84 -16.77
N GLU A 30 0.29 -12.72 -17.77
CA GLU A 30 0.52 -14.17 -17.62
C GLU A 30 1.99 -14.50 -17.31
N THR A 31 2.90 -13.56 -17.53
CA THR A 31 4.33 -13.69 -17.23
C THR A 31 4.66 -13.28 -15.79
N GLU A 32 3.77 -12.54 -15.12
CA GLU A 32 4.01 -12.01 -13.77
C GLU A 32 3.11 -12.68 -12.72
N TYR A 33 1.86 -12.96 -13.08
CA TYR A 33 0.84 -13.46 -12.17
C TYR A 33 0.17 -14.73 -12.66
N ARG A 34 -0.12 -15.64 -11.73
CA ARG A 34 -0.91 -16.83 -12.02
C ARG A 34 -2.35 -16.43 -12.32
N THR A 35 -2.86 -16.88 -13.45
CA THR A 35 -4.26 -16.69 -13.83
C THR A 35 -5.16 -17.52 -12.92
N ILE A 36 -6.04 -16.84 -12.17
CA ILE A 36 -7.14 -17.47 -11.46
C ILE A 36 -8.43 -17.07 -12.18
N ASN A 37 -9.15 -18.05 -12.73
CA ASN A 37 -10.41 -17.75 -13.40
C ASN A 37 -11.51 -17.38 -12.38
N GLY A 38 -12.56 -16.71 -12.85
CA GLY A 38 -13.65 -16.23 -11.96
C GLY A 38 -14.38 -17.34 -11.21
N THR A 39 -14.45 -18.56 -11.79
CA THR A 39 -15.06 -19.73 -11.15
C THR A 39 -14.21 -20.24 -10.00
N THR A 40 -12.90 -20.39 -10.20
CA THR A 40 -11.94 -20.77 -9.16
C THR A 40 -11.92 -19.74 -8.03
N MET A 41 -11.98 -18.44 -8.33
CA MET A 41 -12.07 -17.39 -7.33
C MET A 41 -13.29 -17.53 -6.41
N LYS A 42 -14.43 -17.96 -6.97
CA LYS A 42 -15.67 -18.21 -6.22
C LYS A 42 -15.63 -19.53 -5.45
N ASN A 43 -15.26 -20.61 -6.13
CA ASN A 43 -15.23 -21.96 -5.55
C ASN A 43 -14.24 -22.09 -4.39
N LEU A 44 -13.12 -21.37 -4.45
CA LEU A 44 -12.13 -21.32 -3.37
C LEU A 44 -12.40 -20.18 -2.37
N GLU A 45 -13.53 -19.47 -2.51
CA GLU A 45 -13.93 -18.37 -1.62
C GLU A 45 -12.79 -17.38 -1.35
N ILE A 46 -12.10 -16.95 -2.41
CA ILE A 46 -10.85 -16.17 -2.27
C ILE A 46 -11.12 -14.79 -1.66
N LEU A 47 -12.19 -14.12 -2.10
CA LEU A 47 -12.53 -12.76 -1.67
C LEU A 47 -13.76 -12.69 -0.76
N GLN A 48 -14.72 -13.56 -0.98
CA GLN A 48 -16.01 -13.61 -0.29
C GLN A 48 -16.50 -15.05 -0.25
N ASN A 49 -17.23 -15.39 0.81
CA ASN A 49 -17.91 -16.69 0.90
C ASN A 49 -19.10 -16.74 -0.07
N GLN A 50 -19.57 -17.95 -0.40
CA GLN A 50 -20.70 -18.18 -1.30
C GLN A 50 -22.06 -18.20 -0.58
N THR A 51 -22.10 -18.15 0.75
CA THR A 51 -23.34 -18.22 1.55
C THR A 51 -24.04 -16.86 1.66
N ASP A 52 -23.31 -15.82 2.06
CA ASP A 52 -23.84 -14.46 2.28
C ASP A 52 -23.13 -13.37 1.49
N MET A 53 -22.17 -13.76 0.63
CA MET A 53 -21.35 -12.88 -0.21
C MET A 53 -20.53 -11.85 0.58
N LYS A 54 -20.32 -12.07 1.88
CA LYS A 54 -19.45 -11.24 2.72
C LYS A 54 -18.02 -11.76 2.67
N THR A 55 -17.10 -10.88 3.08
CA THR A 55 -15.68 -11.24 3.20
C THR A 55 -15.43 -12.24 4.32
N LYS A 56 -16.24 -12.23 5.41
CA LYS A 56 -16.05 -13.14 6.54
C LYS A 56 -16.11 -14.60 6.07
N GLY A 57 -15.15 -15.43 6.47
CA GLY A 57 -15.05 -16.82 6.02
C GLY A 57 -14.28 -17.03 4.70
N SER A 58 -13.89 -15.96 4.00
CA SER A 58 -13.05 -16.05 2.79
C SER A 58 -11.55 -16.17 3.11
N LEU A 59 -10.73 -16.57 2.13
CA LEU A 59 -9.27 -16.58 2.28
C LEU A 59 -8.72 -15.19 2.64
N LEU A 60 -9.23 -14.14 1.97
CA LEU A 60 -8.83 -12.77 2.27
C LEU A 60 -9.13 -12.42 3.74
N TRP A 61 -10.25 -12.87 4.30
CA TRP A 61 -10.57 -12.61 5.71
C TRP A 61 -9.58 -13.28 6.66
N VAL A 62 -9.18 -14.52 6.39
CA VAL A 62 -8.20 -15.24 7.21
C VAL A 62 -6.83 -14.55 7.19
N LEU A 63 -6.39 -14.05 6.02
CA LEU A 63 -5.07 -13.45 5.87
C LEU A 63 -4.99 -11.97 6.29
N ASP A 64 -6.12 -11.27 6.38
CA ASP A 64 -6.14 -9.83 6.58
C ASP A 64 -5.92 -9.41 8.04
N HIS A 65 -4.65 -9.27 8.39
CA HIS A 65 -4.19 -8.66 9.64
C HIS A 65 -3.59 -7.26 9.44
N THR A 66 -3.91 -6.61 8.31
CA THR A 66 -3.35 -5.31 7.95
C THR A 66 -3.79 -4.21 8.92
N LYS A 67 -2.94 -3.18 9.07
CA LYS A 67 -3.19 -2.05 10.00
C LYS A 67 -3.63 -0.77 9.30
N THR A 68 -3.63 -0.78 7.96
CA THR A 68 -4.02 0.37 7.14
C THR A 68 -4.94 -0.06 6.01
N SER A 69 -5.83 0.83 5.58
CA SER A 69 -6.76 0.57 4.48
C SER A 69 -6.04 0.34 3.14
N PHE A 70 -4.97 1.09 2.88
CA PHE A 70 -4.11 0.88 1.70
C PHE A 70 -3.34 -0.44 1.78
N GLY A 71 -2.94 -0.88 2.98
CA GLY A 71 -2.37 -2.20 3.22
C GLY A 71 -3.35 -3.32 2.85
N ARG A 72 -4.61 -3.21 3.31
CA ARG A 72 -5.69 -4.13 2.95
C ARG A 72 -5.93 -4.19 1.44
N ARG A 73 -5.96 -3.02 0.77
CA ARG A 73 -6.10 -2.95 -0.69
C ARG A 73 -4.95 -3.65 -1.41
N ARG A 74 -3.71 -3.52 -0.91
CA ARG A 74 -2.53 -4.21 -1.46
C ARG A 74 -2.60 -5.72 -1.22
N LEU A 75 -2.97 -6.17 -0.02
CA LEU A 75 -3.15 -7.58 0.28
C LEU A 75 -4.22 -8.22 -0.63
N LYS A 76 -5.34 -7.54 -0.83
CA LYS A 76 -6.37 -7.99 -1.77
C LYS A 76 -5.80 -8.23 -3.16
N LYS A 77 -4.98 -7.31 -3.69
CA LYS A 77 -4.30 -7.49 -4.99
C LYS A 77 -3.41 -8.74 -4.98
N TRP A 78 -2.58 -8.93 -3.95
CA TRP A 78 -1.69 -10.09 -3.83
C TRP A 78 -2.44 -11.42 -3.81
N VAL A 79 -3.56 -11.48 -3.08
CA VAL A 79 -4.38 -12.69 -2.99
C VAL A 79 -5.08 -12.99 -4.32
N THR A 80 -5.50 -11.96 -5.07
CA THR A 80 -6.14 -12.13 -6.39
C THR A 80 -5.17 -12.39 -7.53
N GLN A 81 -3.89 -12.06 -7.36
CA GLN A 81 -2.87 -12.11 -8.40
C GLN A 81 -1.58 -12.73 -7.82
N PRO A 82 -1.54 -14.06 -7.59
CA PRO A 82 -0.36 -14.71 -7.05
C PRO A 82 0.82 -14.57 -8.00
N LEU A 83 2.02 -14.39 -7.44
CA LEU A 83 3.25 -14.26 -8.22
C LEU A 83 3.62 -15.58 -8.91
N ILE A 84 4.29 -15.49 -10.07
CA ILE A 84 4.88 -16.66 -10.75
C ILE A 84 6.37 -16.78 -10.47
N LYS A 85 7.08 -15.65 -10.33
CA LYS A 85 8.53 -15.61 -10.21
C LYS A 85 8.96 -16.08 -8.82
N SER A 86 9.71 -17.18 -8.79
CA SER A 86 10.24 -17.77 -7.55
C SER A 86 11.06 -16.76 -6.73
N SER A 87 11.88 -15.93 -7.38
CA SER A 87 12.67 -14.90 -6.70
C SER A 87 11.82 -13.89 -5.91
N GLU A 88 10.71 -13.42 -6.49
CA GLU A 88 9.80 -12.48 -5.81
C GLU A 88 8.98 -13.15 -4.70
N ILE A 89 8.64 -14.43 -4.87
CA ILE A 89 7.99 -15.24 -3.84
C ILE A 89 8.93 -15.41 -2.64
N ASN A 90 10.16 -15.86 -2.88
CA ASN A 90 11.16 -16.08 -1.84
C ASN A 90 11.51 -14.76 -1.13
N ALA A 91 11.68 -13.66 -1.85
CA ALA A 91 11.91 -12.36 -1.22
C ALA A 91 10.80 -11.96 -0.22
N ARG A 92 9.53 -12.31 -0.49
CA ARG A 92 8.43 -12.09 0.47
C ARG A 92 8.48 -13.09 1.63
N LEU A 93 8.79 -14.36 1.37
CA LEU A 93 8.90 -15.39 2.41
C LEU A 93 10.06 -15.08 3.37
N ASP A 94 11.20 -14.62 2.85
CA ASP A 94 12.36 -14.19 3.63
C ASP A 94 11.97 -13.03 4.55
N ALA A 95 11.28 -12.02 4.01
CA ALA A 95 10.80 -10.89 4.79
C ALA A 95 9.81 -11.29 5.89
N VAL A 96 8.88 -12.22 5.60
CA VAL A 96 7.95 -12.74 6.61
C VAL A 96 8.70 -13.52 7.69
N SER A 97 9.66 -14.36 7.29
CA SER A 97 10.45 -15.17 8.22
C SER A 97 11.29 -14.29 9.15
N GLU A 98 11.93 -13.26 8.60
CA GLU A 98 12.67 -12.29 9.40
C GLU A 98 11.76 -11.58 10.41
N ILE A 99 10.59 -11.09 9.99
CA ILE A 99 9.65 -10.40 10.90
C ILE A 99 9.20 -11.31 12.05
N LEU A 100 9.00 -12.60 11.77
CA LEU A 100 8.55 -13.58 12.77
C LEU A 100 9.64 -13.98 13.76
N LEU A 101 10.89 -14.07 13.31
CA LEU A 101 12.02 -14.59 14.10
C LEU A 101 12.88 -13.48 14.73
N SER A 102 12.69 -12.22 14.34
CA SER A 102 13.50 -11.12 14.83
C SER A 102 13.18 -10.77 16.28
N GLU A 103 14.21 -10.76 17.12
CA GLU A 103 14.17 -10.22 18.50
C GLU A 103 14.22 -8.68 18.53
N SER A 104 14.40 -8.04 17.37
CA SER A 104 14.44 -6.58 17.28
C SER A 104 13.08 -5.96 17.58
N SER A 105 13.07 -4.91 18.40
CA SER A 105 11.88 -4.11 18.62
C SER A 105 11.48 -3.26 17.40
N VAL A 106 12.33 -3.18 16.35
CA VAL A 106 12.11 -2.30 15.19
C VAL A 106 10.80 -2.60 14.47
N PHE A 107 10.45 -3.88 14.27
CA PHE A 107 9.21 -4.26 13.60
C PHE A 107 7.97 -3.94 14.44
N GLY A 108 8.08 -4.09 15.77
CA GLY A 108 7.04 -3.66 16.70
C GLY A 108 6.80 -2.14 16.64
N GLN A 109 7.87 -1.36 16.59
CA GLN A 109 7.81 0.10 16.45
C GLN A 109 7.18 0.48 15.11
N ILE A 110 7.64 -0.07 13.98
CA ILE A 110 7.07 0.18 12.65
C ILE A 110 5.58 -0.19 12.61
N ARG A 111 5.19 -1.34 13.17
CA ARG A 111 3.79 -1.75 13.26
C ARG A 111 2.95 -0.72 14.02
N ASN A 112 3.47 -0.18 15.13
CA ASN A 112 2.80 0.85 15.90
C ASN A 112 2.64 2.17 15.12
N LEU A 113 3.62 2.52 14.28
CA LEU A 113 3.49 3.65 13.34
C LEU A 113 2.32 3.42 12.39
N LEU A 114 2.29 2.25 11.74
CA LEU A 114 1.27 1.89 10.77
C LEU A 114 -0.15 1.90 11.36
N CYS A 115 -0.33 1.45 12.61
CA CYS A 115 -1.62 1.49 13.30
C CYS A 115 -2.19 2.91 13.45
N LYS A 116 -1.35 3.94 13.46
CA LYS A 116 -1.76 5.35 13.64
C LYS A 116 -1.99 6.07 12.31
N LEU A 117 -1.77 5.40 11.17
CA LEU A 117 -1.88 6.07 9.87
C LEU A 117 -3.35 6.14 9.41
N PRO A 118 -3.81 7.32 8.94
CA PRO A 118 -5.06 7.44 8.21
C PRO A 118 -4.91 6.82 6.80
N ASP A 119 -5.98 6.88 6.00
CA ASP A 119 -5.92 6.50 4.58
C ASP A 119 -5.17 7.55 3.76
N ILE A 120 -3.83 7.50 3.82
CA ILE A 120 -2.93 8.46 3.15
C ILE A 120 -3.10 8.42 1.64
N GLU A 121 -3.28 7.23 1.05
CA GLU A 121 -3.46 7.08 -0.40
C GLU A 121 -4.71 7.85 -0.86
N ARG A 122 -5.84 7.71 -0.16
CA ARG A 122 -7.06 8.47 -0.46
C ARG A 122 -6.89 9.97 -0.25
N GLY A 123 -6.24 10.36 0.86
CA GLY A 123 -5.97 11.77 1.15
C GLY A 123 -5.10 12.42 0.08
N LEU A 124 -4.02 11.76 -0.35
CA LEU A 124 -3.15 12.24 -1.43
C LEU A 124 -3.91 12.38 -2.76
N CYS A 125 -4.83 11.46 -3.08
CA CYS A 125 -5.71 11.64 -4.25
C CYS A 125 -6.59 12.88 -4.12
N SER A 126 -7.17 13.13 -2.94
CA SER A 126 -7.99 14.34 -2.67
C SER A 126 -7.16 15.62 -2.86
N VAL A 127 -5.94 15.65 -2.33
CA VAL A 127 -4.98 16.74 -2.52
C VAL A 127 -4.60 16.93 -3.99
N PHE A 128 -4.27 15.84 -4.68
CA PHE A 128 -3.89 15.86 -6.11
C PHE A 128 -4.99 16.47 -6.98
N HIS A 129 -6.25 16.12 -6.72
CA HIS A 129 -7.41 16.67 -7.41
C HIS A 129 -7.82 18.07 -6.92
N LYS A 130 -7.15 18.64 -5.92
CA LYS A 130 -7.50 19.93 -5.28
C LYS A 130 -8.92 19.93 -4.72
N LYS A 131 -9.36 18.78 -4.17
CA LYS A 131 -10.71 18.58 -3.61
C LYS A 131 -10.71 18.32 -2.10
N CYS A 132 -9.55 18.39 -1.45
CA CYS A 132 -9.44 18.23 -0.01
C CYS A 132 -9.86 19.50 0.75
N SER A 133 -10.35 19.32 1.98
CA SER A 133 -10.49 20.42 2.93
C SER A 133 -9.12 20.81 3.52
N THR A 134 -9.01 22.00 4.11
CA THR A 134 -7.78 22.43 4.83
C THR A 134 -7.44 21.48 5.97
N GLN A 135 -8.45 20.96 6.69
CA GLN A 135 -8.26 20.00 7.77
C GLN A 135 -7.71 18.67 7.25
N GLU A 136 -8.26 18.16 6.13
CA GLU A 136 -7.75 16.95 5.49
C GLU A 136 -6.31 17.15 4.99
N PHE A 137 -6.04 18.28 4.34
CA PHE A 137 -4.70 18.63 3.86
C PHE A 137 -3.67 18.63 5.00
N PHE A 138 -3.97 19.35 6.09
CA PHE A 138 -3.12 19.41 7.27
C PHE A 138 -2.93 18.03 7.92
N LEU A 139 -3.99 17.23 8.04
CA LEU A 139 -3.91 15.86 8.57
C LEU A 139 -2.94 15.00 7.76
N ILE A 140 -3.02 15.02 6.43
CA ILE A 140 -2.14 14.24 5.56
C ILE A 140 -0.70 14.73 5.67
N LEU A 141 -0.45 16.04 5.60
CA LEU A 141 0.89 16.61 5.69
C LEU A 141 1.57 16.34 7.04
N SER A 142 0.87 16.60 8.15
CA SER A 142 1.36 16.34 9.49
C SER A 142 1.63 14.86 9.74
N THR A 143 0.75 13.97 9.23
CA THR A 143 0.97 12.51 9.28
C THR A 143 2.24 12.11 8.54
N LEU A 144 2.42 12.58 7.29
CA LEU A 144 3.58 12.24 6.47
C LEU A 144 4.88 12.75 7.10
N SER A 145 4.87 13.97 7.66
CA SER A 145 6.05 14.51 8.33
C SER A 145 6.38 13.78 9.62
N ARG A 146 5.37 13.38 10.39
CA ARG A 146 5.58 12.56 11.59
C ARG A 146 6.15 11.20 11.21
N LEU A 147 5.62 10.57 10.16
CA LEU A 147 6.13 9.30 9.64
C LEU A 147 7.60 9.41 9.22
N ASP A 148 7.98 10.47 8.50
CA ASP A 148 9.37 10.73 8.13
C ASP A 148 10.27 10.83 9.37
N LEU A 149 9.91 11.66 10.35
CA LEU A 149 10.69 11.83 11.58
C LEU A 149 10.85 10.51 12.37
N GLU A 150 9.75 9.77 12.56
CA GLU A 150 9.77 8.52 13.32
C GLU A 150 10.57 7.42 12.58
N ILE A 151 10.48 7.34 11.25
CA ILE A 151 11.29 6.38 10.48
C ILE A 151 12.76 6.80 10.44
N GLN A 152 13.09 8.09 10.30
CA GLN A 152 14.47 8.57 10.35
C GLN A 152 15.16 8.20 11.66
N ALA A 153 14.45 8.28 12.80
CA ALA A 153 14.97 7.86 14.09
C ALA A 153 15.29 6.34 14.15
N LEU A 154 14.59 5.53 13.35
CA LEU A 154 14.81 4.07 13.28
C LEU A 154 15.89 3.66 12.29
N VAL A 155 16.34 4.54 11.38
CA VAL A 155 17.33 4.21 10.33
C VAL A 155 18.58 3.49 10.86
N PRO A 156 19.24 3.92 11.97
CA PRO A 156 20.40 3.21 12.49
C PRO A 156 20.09 1.78 12.94
N VAL A 157 18.91 1.56 13.54
CA VAL A 157 18.45 0.23 13.96
C VAL A 157 18.06 -0.61 12.75
N ILE A 158 17.45 -0.01 11.72
CA ILE A 158 17.12 -0.70 10.46
C ILE A 158 18.40 -1.21 9.79
N HIS A 159 19.44 -0.38 9.67
CA HIS A 159 20.72 -0.82 9.07
C HIS A 159 21.39 -1.96 9.85
N SER A 160 21.29 -1.96 11.17
CA SER A 160 21.99 -2.94 12.01
C SER A 160 21.19 -4.23 12.21
N GLN A 161 19.86 -4.14 12.32
CA GLN A 161 19.01 -5.24 12.78
C GLN A 161 18.06 -5.81 11.71
N VAL A 162 17.79 -5.10 10.62
CA VAL A 162 17.03 -5.63 9.47
C VAL A 162 18.04 -6.18 8.46
N LYS A 163 17.79 -7.37 7.92
CA LYS A 163 18.72 -8.17 7.10
C LYS A 163 18.18 -8.46 5.71
N THR A 164 16.89 -8.71 5.57
CA THR A 164 16.30 -9.04 4.27
C THR A 164 16.34 -7.79 3.37
N PRO A 165 16.89 -7.90 2.13
CA PRO A 165 17.01 -6.76 1.21
C PRO A 165 15.66 -6.09 0.92
N LEU A 166 14.59 -6.87 0.80
CA LEU A 166 13.25 -6.34 0.57
C LEU A 166 12.80 -5.37 1.67
N LEU A 167 13.04 -5.71 2.94
CA LEU A 167 12.63 -4.88 4.07
C LEU A 167 13.54 -3.66 4.22
N GLN A 168 14.86 -3.82 4.05
CA GLN A 168 15.79 -2.69 4.05
C GLN A 168 15.42 -1.66 2.98
N ASN A 169 15.25 -2.11 1.73
CA ASN A 169 14.94 -1.22 0.61
C ASN A 169 13.65 -0.44 0.88
N VAL A 170 12.58 -1.12 1.28
CA VAL A 170 11.28 -0.47 1.53
C VAL A 170 11.36 0.53 2.70
N LEU A 171 12.07 0.20 3.77
CA LEU A 171 12.11 1.06 4.96
C LEU A 171 13.04 2.27 4.78
N LEU A 172 14.16 2.10 4.08
CA LEU A 172 15.16 3.14 3.86
C LEU A 172 14.77 4.10 2.71
N GLU A 173 13.91 3.70 1.78
CA GLU A 173 13.39 4.57 0.73
C GLU A 173 12.38 5.62 1.27
N ILE A 174 11.71 5.33 2.40
CA ILE A 174 10.65 6.20 2.95
C ILE A 174 11.16 7.62 3.24
N PRO A 175 12.27 7.86 3.96
CA PRO A 175 12.76 9.21 4.19
C PRO A 175 13.07 10.00 2.92
N GLU A 176 13.58 9.34 1.88
CA GLU A 176 13.87 9.98 0.60
C GLU A 176 12.58 10.44 -0.10
N LEU A 177 11.58 9.56 -0.16
CA LEU A 177 10.26 9.85 -0.74
C LEU A 177 9.52 10.97 0.01
N LEU A 178 9.74 11.09 1.33
CA LEU A 178 9.08 12.08 2.17
C LEU A 178 9.87 13.38 2.32
N SER A 179 11.08 13.48 1.78
CA SER A 179 11.88 14.71 1.81
C SER A 179 11.13 15.99 1.37
N PRO A 180 10.23 15.98 0.36
CA PRO A 180 9.52 17.19 -0.04
C PRO A 180 8.44 17.64 0.96
N VAL A 181 7.97 16.76 1.84
CA VAL A 181 6.86 17.02 2.78
C VAL A 181 7.23 18.14 3.76
N LYS A 182 8.49 18.21 4.18
CA LYS A 182 9.00 19.26 5.08
C LYS A 182 8.87 20.66 4.48
N HIS A 183 9.00 20.79 3.16
CA HIS A 183 8.83 22.08 2.47
C HIS A 183 7.39 22.58 2.59
N TYR A 184 6.41 21.72 2.32
CA TYR A 184 5.00 22.11 2.35
C TYR A 184 4.48 22.43 3.77
N LEU A 185 5.00 21.79 4.82
CA LEU A 185 4.66 22.17 6.19
C LEU A 185 5.18 23.55 6.59
N LYS A 186 6.37 23.94 6.12
CA LYS A 186 6.93 25.27 6.39
C LYS A 186 6.13 26.40 5.74
N ILE A 187 5.37 26.10 4.70
CA ILE A 187 4.50 27.08 4.01
C ILE A 187 3.19 27.30 4.80
N LEU A 188 2.78 26.33 5.62
CA LEU A 188 1.53 26.37 6.39
C LEU A 188 1.68 27.04 7.77
N ASN A 189 2.92 27.16 8.28
CA ASN A 189 3.27 27.83 9.53
C ASN A 189 3.79 29.24 9.24
#